data_AF-A0AAU6PIP9-F1
#
_entry.id   AF-A0AAU6PIP9-F1
#
_cell.length_a   1.000
_cell.length_b   1.000
_cell.length_c   1.000
_cell.angle_alpha   90.00
_cell.angle_beta   90.00
_cell.angle_gamma   90.00
#
_symmetry.space_group_name_H-M   'P 1'
#
loop_
_entity.id
_entity.type
_entity.pdbx_description
1 polymer ?
#
loop_
_entity_poly.entity_id
_entity_poly.type
_entity_poly.pdbx_seq_one_letter_code
_entity_poly.pdbx_strand_id
1 'polypeptide(L)'
;MKNSTDRITQLQTLVKASEHLHINSEWLDYSGVIEYYPEELVITVKASTPIGEIKKQLAQNNQALTFYTKNDSDSIGGVYANGGQDISDSVLGIKIIDGTGEYLNFGGQVMKNVAGYDVARLLVGSKGRLAIITQISFKVLPSAYVGKLLPPVKSQANSVLRDEVEQRLKTVFDPRSVLDDIFDDKMESIE
;
A
#
# COMPACT_ATOMS: atom_id res chain seq x y z
N MET A 1 16.86 0.46 21.42
CA MET A 1 16.87 0.26 19.95
C MET A 1 17.01 -1.22 19.54
N LYS A 2 16.40 -2.19 20.25
CA LYS A 2 16.55 -3.64 19.97
C LYS A 2 15.32 -4.35 19.35
N ASN A 3 14.22 -3.65 19.08
CA ASN A 3 12.90 -4.33 18.94
C ASN A 3 12.34 -4.53 17.52
N SER A 4 12.96 -4.00 16.46
CA SER A 4 12.34 -4.08 15.11
C SER A 4 12.53 -5.43 14.43
N THR A 5 13.76 -5.98 14.44
CA THR A 5 14.08 -7.27 13.82
C THR A 5 13.37 -8.41 14.53
N ASP A 6 13.30 -8.36 15.86
CA ASP A 6 12.63 -9.35 16.69
C ASP A 6 11.14 -9.48 16.31
N ARG A 7 10.45 -8.36 16.10
CA ARG A 7 9.02 -8.35 15.71
C ARG A 7 8.78 -8.93 14.31
N ILE A 8 9.67 -8.66 13.35
CA ILE A 8 9.56 -9.25 12.01
C ILE A 8 9.74 -10.77 12.08
N THR A 9 10.75 -11.24 12.81
CA THR A 9 10.98 -12.68 13.00
C THR A 9 9.79 -13.35 13.71
N GLN A 10 9.23 -12.73 14.74
CA GLN A 10 8.02 -13.19 15.41
C GLN A 10 6.85 -13.32 14.42
N LEU A 11 6.65 -12.32 13.55
CA LEU A 11 5.60 -12.36 12.54
C LEU A 11 5.81 -13.49 11.54
N GLN A 12 7.04 -13.70 11.08
CA GLN A 12 7.37 -14.82 10.18
C GLN A 12 7.06 -16.17 10.83
N THR A 13 7.41 -16.34 12.11
CA THR A 13 7.09 -17.56 12.85
C THR A 13 5.58 -17.76 12.97
N LEU A 14 4.81 -16.70 13.27
CA LEU A 14 3.35 -16.77 13.37
C LEU A 14 2.70 -17.15 12.03
N VAL A 15 3.13 -16.56 10.93
CA VAL A 15 2.63 -16.88 9.58
C VAL A 15 2.92 -18.34 9.23
N LYS A 16 4.13 -18.84 9.56
CA LYS A 16 4.51 -20.24 9.30
C LYS A 16 3.76 -21.24 10.16
N ALA A 17 3.34 -20.85 11.36
CA ALA A 17 2.68 -21.73 12.32
C ALA A 17 1.14 -21.76 12.17
N SER A 18 0.55 -20.81 11.45
CA SER A 18 -0.90 -20.62 11.42
C SER A 18 -1.48 -20.96 10.04
N GLU A 19 -2.58 -21.71 9.99
CA GLU A 19 -3.36 -21.90 8.76
C GLU A 19 -4.20 -20.66 8.41
N HIS A 20 -4.66 -19.93 9.43
CA HIS A 20 -5.43 -18.69 9.31
C HIS A 20 -4.93 -17.66 10.31
N LEU A 21 -4.64 -16.44 9.83
CA LEU A 21 -4.11 -15.35 10.65
C LEU A 21 -4.82 -14.04 10.31
N HIS A 22 -5.43 -13.40 11.32
CA HIS A 22 -6.06 -12.09 11.19
C HIS A 22 -5.13 -11.02 11.77
N ILE A 23 -4.65 -10.11 10.92
CA ILE A 23 -3.70 -9.05 11.30
C ILE A 23 -4.33 -7.69 11.04
N ASN A 24 -4.11 -6.75 11.95
CA ASN A 24 -4.41 -5.34 11.76
C ASN A 24 -3.14 -4.48 11.94
N SER A 25 -3.26 -3.17 11.71
CA SER A 25 -2.13 -2.24 11.81
C SER A 25 -1.61 -2.04 13.24
N GLU A 26 -2.43 -2.31 14.27
CA GLU A 26 -2.06 -2.12 15.68
C GLU A 26 -1.22 -3.29 16.22
N TRP A 27 -1.33 -4.46 15.58
CA TRP A 27 -0.92 -5.74 16.18
C TRP A 27 0.56 -5.89 16.54
N LEU A 28 1.45 -5.05 15.98
CA LEU A 28 2.89 -5.17 16.18
C LEU A 28 3.54 -3.94 16.79
N ASP A 29 2.79 -2.88 17.11
CA ASP A 29 3.34 -1.56 17.46
C ASP A 29 4.47 -1.12 16.50
N TYR A 30 4.41 -1.58 15.24
CA TYR A 30 5.53 -1.52 14.31
C TYR A 30 5.48 -0.20 13.54
N SER A 31 5.68 0.88 14.28
CA SER A 31 5.65 2.26 13.79
C SER A 31 7.02 2.93 13.88
N GLY A 32 7.14 4.04 13.15
CA GLY A 32 8.29 4.92 13.12
C GLY A 32 8.98 4.95 11.77
N VAL A 33 9.70 6.05 11.55
CA VAL A 33 10.57 6.25 10.40
C VAL A 33 11.83 5.40 10.54
N ILE A 34 12.20 4.71 9.47
CA ILE A 34 13.40 3.87 9.41
C ILE A 34 14.55 4.69 8.84
N GLU A 35 14.31 5.27 7.66
CA GLU A 35 15.27 6.07 6.92
C GLU A 35 14.55 7.25 6.28
N TYR A 36 15.21 8.39 6.24
CA TYR A 36 14.69 9.59 5.63
C TYR A 36 15.85 10.39 5.06
N TYR A 37 15.83 10.60 3.75
CA TYR A 37 16.82 11.35 3.00
C TYR A 37 16.11 12.55 2.36
N PRO A 38 16.01 13.69 3.07
CA PRO A 38 15.30 14.87 2.58
C PRO A 38 15.84 15.37 1.24
N GLU A 39 17.16 15.33 1.05
CA GLU A 39 17.85 15.73 -0.18
C GLU A 39 17.54 14.83 -1.37
N GLU A 40 17.28 13.54 -1.14
CA GLU A 40 16.91 12.59 -2.18
C GLU A 40 15.39 12.53 -2.39
N LEU A 41 14.62 13.25 -1.55
CA LEU A 41 13.17 13.25 -1.55
C LEU A 41 12.58 11.84 -1.34
N VAL A 42 13.22 11.03 -0.49
CA VAL A 42 12.78 9.65 -0.20
C VAL A 42 12.64 9.44 1.30
N ILE A 43 11.56 8.78 1.71
CA ILE A 43 11.34 8.35 3.09
C ILE A 43 10.93 6.87 3.12
N THR A 44 11.47 6.15 4.09
CA THR A 44 11.14 4.76 4.38
C THR A 44 10.60 4.64 5.79
N VAL A 45 9.38 4.11 5.90
CA VAL A 45 8.64 4.03 7.16
C VAL A 45 8.12 2.63 7.38
N LYS A 46 7.88 2.28 8.64
CA LYS A 46 7.19 1.04 8.98
C LYS A 46 5.69 1.15 8.69
N ALA A 47 5.06 0.03 8.33
CA ALA A 47 3.68 -0.02 7.84
C ALA A 47 2.65 0.54 8.85
N SER A 48 2.87 0.42 10.16
CA SER A 48 1.94 0.94 11.17
C SER A 48 2.15 2.43 11.50
N THR A 49 3.07 3.13 10.82
CA THR A 49 3.33 4.55 11.10
C THR A 49 2.11 5.40 10.71
N PRO A 50 1.56 6.21 11.63
CA PRO A 50 0.44 7.09 11.32
C PRO A 50 0.82 8.18 10.30
N ILE A 51 -0.11 8.50 9.39
CA ILE A 51 0.10 9.57 8.39
C ILE A 51 0.43 10.91 9.06
N GLY A 52 -0.18 11.24 10.20
CA GLY A 52 0.08 12.48 10.92
C GLY A 52 1.53 12.60 11.42
N GLU A 53 2.13 11.49 11.85
CA GLU A 53 3.55 11.45 12.26
C GLU A 53 4.47 11.70 11.07
N ILE A 54 4.17 11.07 9.93
CA ILE A 54 4.91 11.25 8.68
C ILE A 54 4.82 12.71 8.23
N LYS A 55 3.61 13.28 8.14
CA LYS A 55 3.40 14.69 7.76
C LYS A 55 4.16 15.64 8.68
N LYS A 56 4.17 15.39 9.99
CA LYS A 56 4.92 16.19 10.96
C LYS A 56 6.42 16.15 10.69
N GLN A 57 6.98 14.99 10.33
CA GLN A 57 8.39 14.86 10.01
C GLN A 57 8.75 15.53 8.68
N LEU A 58 7.89 15.43 7.66
CA LEU A 58 8.10 16.10 6.38
C LEU A 58 8.00 17.63 6.48
N ALA A 59 7.10 18.13 7.31
CA ALA A 59 6.94 19.57 7.54
C ALA A 59 8.23 20.23 8.07
N GLN A 60 9.06 19.50 8.83
CA GLN A 60 10.35 20.02 9.32
C GLN A 60 11.34 20.34 8.19
N ASN A 61 11.17 19.73 7.02
CA ASN A 61 12.01 19.93 5.84
C ASN A 61 11.27 20.64 4.69
N ASN A 62 10.13 21.28 4.95
CA ASN A 62 9.27 21.89 3.93
C ASN A 62 8.87 20.91 2.82
N GLN A 63 8.56 19.67 3.19
CA GLN A 63 8.13 18.61 2.29
C GLN A 63 6.71 18.16 2.58
N ALA A 64 6.09 17.54 1.59
CA ALA A 64 4.73 17.00 1.67
C ALA A 64 4.62 15.65 0.95
N LEU A 65 3.56 14.92 1.30
CA LEU A 65 3.17 13.68 0.62
C LEU A 65 2.71 13.99 -0.82
N THR A 66 2.91 13.02 -1.71
CA THR A 66 2.55 13.12 -3.13
C THR A 66 1.22 12.47 -3.49
N PHE A 67 0.54 11.88 -2.51
CA PHE A 67 -0.70 11.11 -2.67
C PHE A 67 -1.72 11.51 -1.61
N TYR A 68 -3.00 11.28 -1.90
CA TYR A 68 -4.08 11.68 -1.02
C TYR A 68 -4.18 10.77 0.21
N THR A 69 -4.52 11.37 1.35
CA THR A 69 -4.76 10.65 2.61
C THR A 69 -6.07 11.16 3.22
N LYS A 70 -6.97 10.26 3.64
CA LYS A 70 -8.26 10.64 4.20
C LYS A 70 -8.12 11.16 5.64
N ASN A 71 -7.54 10.37 6.53
CA ASN A 71 -7.31 10.74 7.93
C ASN A 71 -5.83 10.67 8.29
N ASP A 72 -5.41 11.52 9.23
CA ASP A 72 -4.03 11.53 9.74
C ASP A 72 -3.76 10.38 10.74
N SER A 73 -4.81 9.78 11.30
CA SER A 73 -4.74 8.61 12.19
C SER A 73 -4.50 7.31 11.43
N ASP A 74 -4.75 7.28 10.12
CA ASP A 74 -4.61 6.07 9.33
C ASP A 74 -3.13 5.66 9.26
N SER A 75 -2.86 4.36 9.25
CA SER A 75 -1.50 3.85 9.04
C SER A 75 -1.11 3.93 7.57
N ILE A 76 0.16 4.21 7.28
CA ILE A 76 0.67 4.22 5.90
C ILE A 76 0.47 2.87 5.18
N GLY A 77 0.56 1.75 5.91
CA GLY A 77 0.26 0.41 5.40
C GLY A 77 -1.21 0.26 5.01
N GLY A 78 -2.12 0.80 5.82
CA GLY A 78 -3.55 0.85 5.51
C GLY A 78 -3.86 1.74 4.30
N VAL A 79 -3.25 2.92 4.21
CA VAL A 79 -3.38 3.83 3.07
C VAL A 79 -2.86 3.18 1.79
N TYR A 80 -1.73 2.49 1.86
CA TYR A 80 -1.16 1.75 0.73
C TYR A 80 -2.04 0.56 0.31
N ALA A 81 -2.48 -0.25 1.26
CA ALA A 81 -3.28 -1.44 0.99
C ALA A 81 -4.68 -1.10 0.44
N ASN A 82 -5.22 0.07 0.77
CA ASN A 82 -6.51 0.57 0.27
C ASN A 82 -6.36 1.67 -0.80
N GLY A 83 -5.13 1.95 -1.23
CA GLY A 83 -4.80 3.06 -2.11
C GLY A 83 -5.08 2.78 -3.58
N GLY A 84 -4.81 3.79 -4.42
CA GLY A 84 -4.97 3.72 -5.86
C GLY A 84 -3.73 4.19 -6.63
N GLN A 85 -3.96 4.72 -7.83
CA GLN A 85 -2.88 5.14 -8.73
C GLN A 85 -1.98 6.23 -8.13
N ASP A 86 -2.53 7.10 -7.29
CA ASP A 86 -1.81 8.21 -6.67
C ASP A 86 -0.65 7.74 -5.77
N ILE A 87 -0.91 6.76 -4.89
CA ILE A 87 0.14 6.19 -4.05
C ILE A 87 1.04 5.24 -4.84
N SER A 88 0.53 4.49 -5.82
CA SER A 88 1.37 3.58 -6.63
C SER A 88 2.45 4.30 -7.43
N ASP A 89 2.15 5.50 -7.94
CA ASP A 89 3.15 6.34 -8.63
C ASP A 89 4.19 6.94 -7.67
N SER A 90 3.89 6.94 -6.37
CA SER A 90 4.72 7.51 -5.32
C SER A 90 5.63 6.48 -4.65
N VAL A 91 5.24 5.22 -4.63
CA VAL A 91 5.99 4.12 -4.00
C VAL A 91 7.22 3.77 -4.85
N LEU A 92 8.34 3.57 -4.16
CA LEU A 92 9.63 3.20 -4.77
C LEU A 92 10.03 1.75 -4.41
N GLY A 93 9.63 1.28 -3.23
CA GLY A 93 9.91 -0.07 -2.78
C GLY A 93 9.17 -0.43 -1.50
N ILE A 94 9.09 -1.72 -1.22
CA ILE A 94 8.39 -2.28 -0.08
C ILE A 94 9.14 -3.49 0.48
N LYS A 95 8.93 -3.75 1.76
CA LYS A 95 9.27 -5.04 2.37
C LYS A 95 8.03 -5.72 2.88
N ILE A 96 7.90 -7.01 2.57
CA ILE A 96 6.70 -7.79 2.86
C ILE A 96 7.05 -9.12 3.52
N ILE A 97 6.05 -9.70 4.16
CA ILE A 97 6.02 -11.12 4.48
C ILE A 97 4.96 -11.76 3.59
N ASP A 98 5.34 -12.76 2.82
CA ASP A 98 4.44 -13.47 1.92
C ASP A 98 3.63 -14.55 2.67
N GLY A 99 2.79 -15.30 1.94
CA GLY A 99 1.99 -16.40 2.52
C GLY A 99 2.82 -17.57 3.05
N THR A 100 4.11 -17.68 2.70
CA THR A 100 5.02 -18.72 3.20
C THR A 100 5.78 -18.28 4.46
N GLY A 101 5.63 -17.02 4.87
CA GLY A 101 6.33 -16.43 5.99
C GLY A 101 7.77 -16.00 5.66
N GLU A 102 8.13 -15.90 4.38
CA GLU A 102 9.41 -15.38 3.94
C GLU A 102 9.42 -13.85 3.94
N TYR A 103 10.57 -13.27 4.33
CA TYR A 103 10.74 -11.83 4.34
C TYR A 103 11.36 -11.37 3.03
N LEU A 104 10.56 -10.69 2.21
CA LEU A 104 10.92 -10.34 0.84
C LEU A 104 11.05 -8.81 0.71
N ASN A 105 11.96 -8.39 -0.17
CA ASN A 105 12.21 -6.99 -0.48
C ASN A 105 11.98 -6.76 -1.98
N PHE A 106 11.18 -5.76 -2.32
CA PHE A 106 10.85 -5.41 -3.69
C PHE A 106 11.09 -3.92 -3.94
N GLY A 107 11.69 -3.61 -5.09
CA GLY A 107 12.10 -2.25 -5.43
C GLY A 107 13.29 -1.75 -4.59
N GLY A 108 13.38 -0.44 -4.41
CA GLY A 108 14.47 0.21 -3.68
C GLY A 108 14.22 1.70 -3.53
N GLN A 109 15.16 2.42 -2.91
CA GLN A 109 15.08 3.88 -2.72
C GLN A 109 15.49 4.68 -3.97
N VAL A 110 15.44 4.06 -5.15
CA VAL A 110 15.86 4.69 -6.40
C VAL A 110 14.63 5.05 -7.25
N MET A 111 14.70 6.21 -7.91
CA MET A 111 13.59 6.71 -8.73
C MET A 111 13.37 5.91 -10.02
N LYS A 112 14.38 5.15 -10.46
CA LYS A 112 14.31 4.32 -11.67
C LYS A 112 14.60 2.87 -11.32
N ASN A 113 13.54 2.07 -11.28
CA ASN A 113 13.60 0.62 -11.16
C ASN A 113 13.19 -0.01 -12.50
N VAL A 114 14.15 -0.56 -13.24
CA VAL A 114 13.93 -1.16 -14.58
C VAL A 114 14.06 -2.69 -14.55
N ALA A 115 14.41 -3.27 -13.40
CA ALA A 115 14.63 -4.69 -13.23
C ALA A 115 13.39 -5.39 -12.65
N GLY A 116 12.91 -6.42 -13.35
CA GLY A 116 11.89 -7.34 -12.86
C GLY A 116 10.47 -6.75 -12.84
N TYR A 117 9.58 -7.43 -12.12
CA TYR A 117 8.19 -7.01 -11.95
C TYR A 117 8.06 -5.98 -10.82
N ASP A 118 7.22 -4.97 -11.05
CA ASP A 118 6.92 -3.94 -10.05
C ASP A 118 5.89 -4.44 -9.03
N VAL A 119 6.35 -5.32 -8.13
CA VAL A 119 5.54 -5.86 -7.03
C VAL A 119 5.10 -4.75 -6.07
N ALA A 120 5.90 -3.68 -5.96
CA ALA A 120 5.59 -2.54 -5.11
C ALA A 120 4.36 -1.77 -5.60
N ARG A 121 4.11 -1.72 -6.91
CA ARG A 121 2.83 -1.18 -7.43
C ARG A 121 1.72 -2.21 -7.45
N LEU A 122 2.03 -3.48 -7.71
CA LEU A 122 1.06 -4.57 -7.73
C LEU A 122 0.29 -4.69 -6.40
N LEU A 123 0.98 -4.51 -5.28
CA LEU A 123 0.38 -4.69 -3.95
C LEU A 123 -0.43 -3.48 -3.46
N VAL A 124 -0.42 -2.36 -4.19
CA VAL A 124 -1.31 -1.21 -3.90
C VAL A 124 -2.75 -1.63 -4.15
N GLY A 125 -3.65 -1.33 -3.22
CA GLY A 125 -5.06 -1.72 -3.34
C GLY A 125 -5.33 -3.21 -3.07
N SER A 126 -4.31 -4.00 -2.68
CA SER A 126 -4.45 -5.44 -2.38
C SER A 126 -5.25 -5.75 -1.11
N LYS A 127 -5.58 -4.73 -0.30
CA LYS A 127 -6.28 -4.85 1.00
C LYS A 127 -5.61 -5.84 1.97
N GLY A 128 -4.29 -6.05 1.83
CA GLY A 128 -3.51 -6.99 2.65
C GLY A 128 -3.79 -8.47 2.37
N ARG A 129 -4.46 -8.81 1.25
CA ARG A 129 -4.84 -10.19 0.92
C ARG A 129 -3.70 -11.01 0.32
N LEU A 130 -2.75 -10.33 -0.33
CA LEU A 130 -1.67 -10.97 -1.08
C LEU A 130 -0.38 -11.12 -0.26
N ALA A 131 -0.12 -10.19 0.65
CA ALA A 131 1.04 -10.20 1.53
C ALA A 131 0.85 -9.24 2.71
N ILE A 132 1.64 -9.44 3.76
CA ILE A 132 1.70 -8.55 4.91
C ILE A 132 2.77 -7.49 4.63
N ILE A 133 2.37 -6.23 4.55
CA ILE A 133 3.29 -5.11 4.31
C ILE A 133 3.95 -4.72 5.63
N THR A 134 5.28 -4.63 5.63
CA THR A 134 6.04 -4.30 6.84
C THR A 134 6.71 -2.94 6.76
N GLN A 135 7.23 -2.57 5.59
CA GLN A 135 7.93 -1.31 5.35
C GLN A 135 7.56 -0.79 3.96
N ILE A 136 7.46 0.53 3.83
CA ILE A 136 7.15 1.20 2.58
C ILE A 136 8.16 2.34 2.40
N SER A 137 8.77 2.39 1.22
CA SER A 137 9.60 3.49 0.76
C SER A 137 8.85 4.23 -0.33
N PHE A 138 8.69 5.54 -0.17
CA PHE A 138 8.00 6.38 -1.14
C PHE A 138 8.71 7.72 -1.30
N LYS A 139 8.51 8.33 -2.46
CA LYS A 139 9.00 9.66 -2.75
C LYS A 139 8.14 10.71 -2.06
N VAL A 140 8.78 11.80 -1.67
CA VAL A 140 8.12 13.02 -1.16
C VAL A 140 8.45 14.16 -2.11
N LEU A 141 7.81 15.32 -1.95
CA LEU A 141 8.14 16.51 -2.73
C LEU A 141 8.22 17.73 -1.83
N PRO A 142 8.98 18.77 -2.22
CA PRO A 142 8.91 20.05 -1.52
C PRO A 142 7.46 20.57 -1.57
N SER A 143 6.97 21.11 -0.46
CA SER A 143 5.56 21.51 -0.30
C SER A 143 5.10 22.50 -1.37
N ALA A 144 6.02 23.32 -1.90
CA ALA A 144 5.73 24.27 -2.99
C ALA A 144 5.32 23.61 -4.32
N TYR A 145 5.72 22.36 -4.56
CA TYR A 145 5.37 21.60 -5.77
C TYR A 145 4.17 20.67 -5.59
N VAL A 146 3.67 20.53 -4.36
CA VAL A 146 2.50 19.70 -4.07
C VAL A 146 1.25 20.57 -4.15
N GLY A 147 0.47 20.36 -5.20
CA GLY A 147 -0.85 20.97 -5.34
C GLY A 147 -1.87 20.42 -4.33
N LYS A 148 -3.11 20.90 -4.41
CA LYS A 148 -4.19 20.37 -3.59
C LYS A 148 -4.46 18.91 -3.97
N LEU A 149 -4.19 17.99 -3.04
CA LEU A 149 -4.50 16.57 -3.19
C LEU A 149 -6.01 16.38 -3.01
N LEU A 150 -6.65 15.74 -3.99
CA LEU A 150 -8.07 15.43 -3.98
C LEU A 150 -8.25 13.92 -3.89
N PRO A 151 -9.34 13.43 -3.26
CA PRO A 151 -9.65 12.02 -3.29
C PRO A 151 -9.84 11.55 -4.73
N PRO A 152 -9.42 10.31 -5.07
CA PRO A 152 -9.65 9.77 -6.40
C PRO A 152 -11.15 9.73 -6.69
N VAL A 153 -11.57 10.43 -7.75
CA VAL A 153 -12.97 10.45 -8.17
C VAL A 153 -13.23 9.22 -9.01
N LYS A 154 -14.04 8.29 -8.51
CA LYS A 154 -14.62 7.25 -9.37
C LYS A 154 -15.63 7.92 -10.29
N SER A 155 -15.32 7.98 -11.59
CA SER A 155 -16.31 8.40 -12.58
C SER A 155 -17.45 7.38 -12.59
N GLN A 156 -18.62 7.81 -12.15
CA GLN A 156 -19.88 7.06 -12.27
C GLN A 156 -20.52 7.24 -13.65
N ALA A 157 -19.79 7.75 -14.64
CA ALA A 157 -20.31 7.87 -15.99
C ALA A 157 -20.62 6.46 -16.53
N ASN A 158 -21.91 6.14 -16.59
CA ASN A 158 -22.43 5.00 -17.32
C ASN A 158 -22.22 5.30 -18.81
N SER A 159 -21.21 4.65 -19.40
CA SER A 159 -20.92 4.75 -20.83
C SER A 159 -21.31 3.43 -21.46
N VAL A 160 -22.11 3.48 -22.52
CA VAL A 160 -22.45 2.29 -23.31
C VAL A 160 -21.19 1.54 -23.76
N LEU A 161 -20.11 2.28 -24.08
CA LEU A 161 -18.81 1.69 -24.44
C LEU A 161 -18.14 0.99 -23.25
N ARG A 162 -18.28 1.53 -22.04
CA ARG A 162 -17.74 0.90 -20.82
C ARG A 162 -18.46 -0.42 -20.59
N ASP A 163 -19.79 -0.42 -20.66
CA ASP A 163 -20.59 -1.63 -20.46
C ASP A 163 -20.24 -2.68 -21.52
N GLU A 164 -20.11 -2.28 -22.78
CA GLU A 164 -19.71 -3.18 -23.87
C GLU A 164 -18.29 -3.76 -23.67
N VAL A 165 -17.32 -2.93 -23.29
CA VAL A 165 -15.96 -3.37 -23.01
C VAL A 165 -15.94 -4.30 -21.80
N GLU A 166 -16.68 -3.99 -20.74
CA GLU A 166 -16.79 -4.82 -19.56
C GLU A 166 -17.38 -6.20 -19.88
N GLN A 167 -18.47 -6.26 -20.64
CA GLN A 167 -19.07 -7.52 -21.09
C GLN A 167 -18.10 -8.37 -21.93
N ARG A 168 -17.36 -7.73 -22.84
CA ARG A 168 -16.33 -8.41 -23.64
C ARG A 168 -15.19 -8.94 -22.77
N LEU A 169 -14.71 -8.14 -21.82
CA LEU A 169 -13.65 -8.54 -20.91
C LEU A 169 -14.10 -9.70 -20.03
N LYS A 170 -15.32 -9.67 -19.48
CA LYS A 170 -15.88 -10.80 -18.72
C LYS A 170 -15.96 -12.06 -19.59
N THR A 171 -16.45 -11.96 -20.82
CA THR A 171 -16.51 -13.09 -21.75
C THR A 171 -15.12 -13.69 -22.04
N VAL A 172 -14.09 -12.86 -22.19
CA VAL A 172 -12.73 -13.31 -22.55
C VAL A 172 -11.94 -13.83 -21.35
N PHE A 173 -11.95 -13.08 -20.25
CA PHE A 173 -11.11 -13.33 -19.07
C PHE A 173 -11.78 -14.15 -17.99
N ASP A 174 -13.11 -14.21 -18.01
CA ASP A 174 -13.90 -15.06 -17.13
C ASP A 174 -15.06 -15.74 -17.88
N PRO A 175 -14.76 -16.59 -18.87
CA PRO A 175 -15.77 -17.24 -19.72
C PRO A 175 -16.72 -18.16 -18.95
N ARG A 176 -16.42 -18.46 -17.68
CA ARG A 176 -17.21 -19.32 -16.80
C ARG A 176 -17.83 -18.56 -15.62
N SER A 177 -17.72 -17.22 -15.58
CA SER A 177 -18.20 -16.38 -14.47
C SER A 177 -17.71 -16.82 -13.08
N VAL A 178 -16.51 -17.43 -13.00
CA VAL A 178 -15.92 -17.93 -11.76
C VAL A 178 -15.55 -16.78 -10.81
N LEU A 179 -15.30 -15.59 -11.35
CA LEU A 179 -14.93 -14.40 -10.59
C LEU A 179 -16.16 -13.64 -10.07
N ASP A 180 -17.31 -13.69 -10.74
CA ASP A 180 -18.51 -12.94 -10.34
C ASP A 180 -18.98 -13.38 -8.92
N ASP A 181 -18.99 -14.69 -8.62
CA ASP A 181 -19.41 -15.23 -7.31
C ASP A 181 -18.47 -14.86 -6.13
N ILE A 182 -17.20 -14.54 -6.41
CA ILE A 182 -16.18 -14.24 -5.38
C ILE A 182 -16.29 -12.79 -4.87
N PHE A 183 -16.84 -11.89 -5.69
CA PHE A 183 -16.89 -10.45 -5.39
C PHE A 183 -18.25 -9.95 -4.90
N ASP A 184 -19.35 -10.68 -5.14
CA ASP A 184 -20.69 -10.29 -4.68
C ASP A 184 -20.91 -10.56 -3.18
N ASP A 185 -20.31 -11.62 -2.62
CA ASP A 185 -20.58 -12.10 -1.26
C ASP A 185 -20.05 -11.19 -0.12
N LYS A 186 -19.51 -10.01 -0.44
CA LYS A 186 -18.94 -9.05 0.55
C LYS A 186 -19.40 -7.60 0.42
N MET A 187 -20.32 -7.28 -0.48
CA MET A 187 -20.87 -5.92 -0.59
C MET A 187 -22.14 -5.71 0.24
N GLU A 188 -22.74 -6.77 0.80
CA GLU A 188 -23.98 -6.69 1.59
C GLU A 188 -23.78 -6.54 3.11
N SER A 189 -22.55 -6.48 3.63
CA SER A 189 -22.28 -6.50 5.08
C SER A 189 -21.46 -5.33 5.63
N ILE A 190 -21.44 -4.18 4.92
CA ILE A 190 -20.88 -2.94 5.47
C ILE A 190 -21.87 -1.79 5.23
N GLU A 191 -22.97 -1.81 5.99
CA GLU A 191 -23.71 -0.61 6.42
C GLU A 191 -23.28 -0.24 7.84
#